data_AF-A0A939ITG8-F1
#
_entry.id   AF-A0A939ITG8-F1
#
_cell.length_a   1.000
_cell.length_b   1.000
_cell.length_c   1.000
_cell.angle_alpha   90.00
_cell.angle_beta   90.00
_cell.angle_gamma   90.00
#
_symmetry.space_group_name_H-M   'P 1'
#
loop_
_entity.id
_entity.type
_entity.pdbx_description
1 polymer ?
#
loop_
_entity_poly.entity_id
_entity_poly.type
_entity_poly.pdbx_seq_one_letter_code
_entity_poly.pdbx_strand_id
1 'polypeptide(L)'
;MTQFTIAQLYPAELGITGDRGNVRAIERSAAARGLNPVTVLVGPGESLPADVDVIVIGNGPLSALRGVHADFVSRVDALRDYVAAEGVLFAVGGSAELLGSGIDLTDGGTLDGLGILPYRVARTRDRRVGYITVQTPGVRVVGFEDHASEWTLSDPSLAYGTVTAGRGSFASGEGRGEIVRHRNAFAGNVQGPVLPLNPGLADVLVTAAAERRGLALTEPQSGPLDEYAHEARAAIDRFIHDKGFKTIQL
;
A
#
# COMPACT_ATOMS: atom_id res chain seq x y z
N MET A 1 26.35 4.24 -9.09
CA MET A 1 25.08 4.39 -8.36
C MET A 1 24.84 3.10 -7.60
N THR A 2 24.46 3.18 -6.33
CA THR A 2 24.21 2.01 -5.48
C THR A 2 22.94 1.29 -5.92
N GLN A 3 22.98 -0.04 -6.07
CA GLN A 3 21.80 -0.82 -6.46
C GLN A 3 20.71 -0.76 -5.39
N PHE A 4 19.46 -0.58 -5.83
CA PHE A 4 18.25 -0.55 -5.00
C PHE A 4 17.23 -1.57 -5.53
N THR A 5 17.03 -2.68 -4.83
CA THR A 5 16.23 -3.81 -5.32
C THR A 5 14.77 -3.72 -4.87
N ILE A 6 13.84 -3.72 -5.81
CA ILE A 6 12.40 -3.73 -5.53
C ILE A 6 11.85 -5.11 -5.92
N ALA A 7 11.23 -5.82 -5.00
CA ALA A 7 10.53 -7.07 -5.29
C ALA A 7 9.03 -6.81 -5.45
N GLN A 8 8.47 -7.11 -6.63
CA GLN A 8 7.02 -7.10 -6.84
C GLN A 8 6.49 -8.53 -6.75
N LEU A 9 5.70 -8.81 -5.72
CA LEU A 9 5.13 -10.13 -5.48
C LEU A 9 3.81 -10.29 -6.23
N TYR A 10 3.66 -11.43 -6.89
CA TYR A 10 2.47 -11.87 -7.64
C TYR A 10 1.93 -10.82 -8.62
N PRO A 11 2.76 -10.22 -9.49
CA PRO A 11 2.32 -9.13 -10.34
C PRO A 11 1.25 -9.53 -11.37
N ALA A 12 1.16 -10.81 -11.72
CA ALA A 12 0.16 -11.33 -12.65
C ALA A 12 -1.20 -11.56 -11.98
N GLU A 13 -1.20 -11.94 -10.69
CA GLU A 13 -2.38 -12.26 -9.91
C GLU A 13 -2.90 -11.06 -9.13
N LEU A 14 -1.99 -10.26 -8.57
CA LEU A 14 -2.22 -9.14 -7.66
C LEU A 14 -1.71 -7.81 -8.27
N GLY A 15 -2.18 -7.49 -9.47
CA GLY A 15 -1.81 -6.26 -10.18
C GLY A 15 -2.97 -5.54 -10.86
N ILE A 16 -4.22 -5.84 -10.48
CA ILE A 16 -5.41 -5.48 -11.27
C ILE A 16 -5.76 -3.97 -11.24
N THR A 17 -5.21 -3.21 -10.29
CA THR A 17 -5.46 -1.76 -10.19
C THR A 17 -4.26 -0.93 -10.63
N GLY A 18 -3.48 -1.46 -11.58
CA GLY A 18 -2.33 -0.77 -12.15
C GLY A 18 -1.14 -0.72 -11.20
N ASP A 19 -0.99 -1.68 -10.29
CA ASP A 19 -0.01 -1.65 -9.19
C ASP A 19 1.45 -1.68 -9.65
N ARG A 20 1.70 -2.06 -10.90
CA ARG A 20 3.01 -1.82 -11.56
C ARG A 20 3.40 -0.34 -11.53
N GLY A 21 2.42 0.57 -11.53
CA GLY A 21 2.63 2.01 -11.35
C GLY A 21 3.20 2.35 -9.97
N ASN A 22 2.83 1.63 -8.90
CA ASN A 22 3.44 1.81 -7.58
C ASN A 22 4.94 1.49 -7.62
N VAL A 23 5.30 0.38 -8.27
CA VAL A 23 6.71 0.00 -8.47
C VAL A 23 7.46 1.06 -9.27
N ARG A 24 6.89 1.53 -10.39
CA ARG A 24 7.51 2.60 -11.19
C ARG A 24 7.72 3.91 -10.42
N ALA A 25 6.80 4.26 -9.52
CA ALA A 25 6.96 5.44 -8.67
C ALA A 25 8.14 5.28 -7.69
N ILE A 26 8.31 4.10 -7.11
CA ILE A 26 9.45 3.78 -6.23
C ILE A 26 10.75 3.80 -7.02
N GLU A 27 10.80 3.17 -8.20
CA GLU A 27 11.98 3.21 -9.08
C GLU A 27 12.39 4.66 -9.39
N ARG A 28 11.41 5.50 -9.77
CA ARG A 28 11.66 6.90 -10.08
C ARG A 28 12.18 7.67 -8.85
N SER A 29 11.57 7.47 -7.68
CA SER A 29 12.00 8.14 -6.45
C SER A 29 13.43 7.72 -6.08
N ALA A 30 13.75 6.43 -6.14
CA ALA A 30 15.09 5.92 -5.89
C ALA A 30 16.12 6.50 -6.89
N ALA A 31 15.81 6.51 -8.19
CA ALA A 31 16.68 7.06 -9.22
C ALA A 31 16.92 8.57 -9.04
N ALA A 32 15.88 9.33 -8.70
CA ALA A 32 15.96 10.78 -8.42
C ALA A 32 16.82 11.10 -7.18
N ARG A 33 17.13 10.10 -6.36
CA ARG A 33 17.91 10.20 -5.11
C ARG A 33 19.29 9.53 -5.21
N GLY A 34 19.75 9.25 -6.45
CA GLY A 34 21.11 8.77 -6.72
C GLY A 34 21.29 7.24 -6.66
N LEU A 35 20.20 6.49 -6.54
CA LEU A 35 20.21 5.02 -6.52
C LEU A 35 19.98 4.43 -7.92
N ASN A 36 20.35 3.16 -8.10
CA ASN A 36 20.09 2.39 -9.31
C ASN A 36 19.00 1.35 -9.05
N PRO A 37 17.71 1.66 -9.32
CA PRO A 37 16.61 0.74 -9.03
C PRO A 37 16.64 -0.49 -9.96
N VAL A 38 16.45 -1.68 -9.38
CA VAL A 38 16.31 -2.95 -10.08
C VAL A 38 15.06 -3.65 -9.58
N THR A 39 14.11 -3.89 -10.47
CA THR A 39 12.87 -4.59 -10.12
C THR A 39 12.96 -6.07 -10.43
N VAL A 40 12.64 -6.90 -9.44
CA VAL A 40 12.47 -8.34 -9.58
C VAL A 40 10.99 -8.68 -9.42
N LEU A 41 10.43 -9.34 -10.42
CA LEU A 41 9.07 -9.88 -10.36
C LEU A 41 9.15 -11.27 -9.72
N VAL A 42 8.26 -11.55 -8.76
CA VAL A 42 8.24 -12.82 -8.03
C VAL A 42 6.84 -13.40 -8.11
N GLY A 43 6.65 -14.40 -8.96
CA GLY A 43 5.41 -15.16 -9.10
C GLY A 43 5.32 -16.34 -8.11
N PRO A 44 4.21 -17.10 -8.17
CA PRO A 44 4.03 -18.31 -7.37
C PRO A 44 5.18 -19.31 -7.57
N GLY A 45 5.72 -19.85 -6.47
CA GLY A 45 6.84 -20.80 -6.47
C GLY A 45 8.24 -20.22 -6.72
N GLU A 46 8.36 -18.94 -7.09
CA GLU A 46 9.68 -18.30 -7.34
C GLU A 46 10.32 -17.81 -6.04
N SER A 47 11.64 -17.88 -5.88
CA SER A 47 12.28 -17.43 -4.63
C SER A 47 12.33 -15.90 -4.52
N LEU A 48 12.18 -15.37 -3.30
CA LEU A 48 12.46 -13.95 -3.04
C LEU A 48 13.97 -13.68 -3.20
N PRO A 49 14.37 -12.51 -3.73
CA PRO A 49 15.77 -12.11 -3.71
C PRO A 49 16.27 -11.98 -2.26
N ALA A 50 17.56 -12.24 -2.02
CA ALA A 50 18.15 -12.10 -0.69
C ALA A 50 18.22 -10.62 -0.24
N ASP A 51 18.66 -9.74 -1.15
CA ASP A 51 18.89 -8.32 -0.87
C ASP A 51 17.77 -7.45 -1.45
N VAL A 52 16.59 -7.48 -0.82
CA VAL A 52 15.45 -6.63 -1.21
C VAL A 52 15.41 -5.37 -0.35
N ASP A 53 15.22 -4.22 -0.99
CA ASP A 53 15.04 -2.92 -0.35
C ASP A 53 13.58 -2.59 -0.08
N VAL A 54 12.71 -2.89 -1.04
CA VAL A 54 11.26 -2.69 -0.94
C VAL A 54 10.51 -3.88 -1.51
N ILE A 55 9.57 -4.42 -0.74
CA ILE A 55 8.60 -5.43 -1.20
C ILE A 55 7.29 -4.71 -1.52
N VAL A 56 6.75 -4.90 -2.72
CA VAL A 56 5.46 -4.37 -3.15
C VAL A 56 4.50 -5.52 -3.46
N ILE A 57 3.31 -5.48 -2.88
CA ILE A 57 2.23 -6.44 -3.16
C ILE A 57 0.98 -5.66 -3.57
N GLY A 58 0.53 -5.85 -4.81
CA GLY A 58 -0.59 -5.10 -5.36
C GLY A 58 -1.96 -5.63 -4.94
N ASN A 59 -3.01 -5.17 -5.61
CA ASN A 59 -4.39 -5.55 -5.32
C ASN A 59 -4.84 -6.73 -6.19
N GLY A 60 -5.73 -7.55 -5.66
CA GLY A 60 -6.35 -8.68 -6.36
C GLY A 60 -7.75 -8.98 -5.83
N PRO A 61 -8.64 -9.54 -6.67
CA PRO A 61 -9.92 -10.05 -6.20
C PRO A 61 -9.72 -11.25 -5.27
N LEU A 62 -10.75 -11.61 -4.50
CA LEU A 62 -10.69 -12.75 -3.57
C LEU A 62 -10.29 -14.06 -4.27
N SER A 63 -10.68 -14.26 -5.52
CA SER A 63 -10.27 -15.43 -6.32
C SER A 63 -8.76 -15.48 -6.57
N ALA A 64 -8.13 -14.34 -6.88
CA ALA A 64 -6.69 -14.25 -7.07
C ALA A 64 -5.95 -14.45 -5.74
N LEU A 65 -6.43 -13.83 -4.65
CA LEU A 65 -5.88 -14.05 -3.31
C LEU A 65 -5.89 -15.52 -2.92
N ARG A 66 -7.01 -16.23 -3.15
CA ARG A 66 -7.10 -17.68 -2.92
C ARG A 66 -6.12 -18.47 -3.79
N GLY A 67 -5.90 -18.03 -5.03
CA GLY A 67 -4.96 -18.67 -5.95
C GLY A 67 -3.50 -18.61 -5.50
N VAL A 68 -3.09 -17.51 -4.85
CA VAL A 68 -1.71 -17.34 -4.36
C VAL A 68 -1.55 -17.67 -2.87
N HIS A 69 -2.64 -17.92 -2.14
CA HIS A 69 -2.64 -18.04 -0.68
C HIS A 69 -1.64 -19.06 -0.15
N ALA A 70 -1.63 -20.29 -0.69
CA ALA A 70 -0.74 -21.35 -0.23
C ALA A 70 0.75 -20.98 -0.42
N ASP A 71 1.10 -20.36 -1.55
CA ASP A 71 2.46 -19.89 -1.80
C ASP A 71 2.81 -18.72 -0.85
N PHE A 72 1.86 -17.82 -0.61
CA PHE A 72 2.04 -16.71 0.32
C PHE A 72 2.27 -17.18 1.75
N VAL A 73 1.51 -18.18 2.21
CA VAL A 73 1.69 -18.84 3.50
C VAL A 73 3.09 -19.43 3.63
N SER A 74 3.63 -20.03 2.58
CA SER A 74 4.99 -20.60 2.60
C SER A 74 6.10 -19.56 2.79
N ARG A 75 5.80 -18.27 2.58
CA ARG A 75 6.74 -17.13 2.71
C ARG A 75 6.55 -16.32 3.99
N VAL A 76 5.57 -16.65 4.84
CA VAL A 76 5.20 -15.83 6.00
C VAL A 76 6.38 -15.56 6.92
N ASP A 77 7.17 -16.59 7.23
CA ASP A 77 8.31 -16.44 8.14
C ASP A 77 9.36 -15.50 7.56
N ALA A 78 9.71 -15.66 6.28
CA ALA A 78 10.64 -14.77 5.58
C ALA A 78 10.14 -13.31 5.54
N LEU A 79 8.83 -13.10 5.34
CA LEU A 79 8.25 -11.76 5.33
C LEU A 79 8.18 -11.14 6.73
N ARG A 80 7.91 -11.94 7.77
CA ARG A 80 7.96 -11.50 9.17
C ARG A 80 9.37 -11.10 9.56
N ASP A 81 10.37 -11.92 9.22
CA ASP A 81 11.77 -11.63 9.47
C ASP A 81 12.22 -10.36 8.72
N TYR A 82 11.78 -10.20 7.47
CA TYR A 82 12.04 -8.99 6.69
C TYR A 82 11.47 -7.73 7.34
N VAL A 83 10.20 -7.75 7.78
CA VAL A 83 9.57 -6.61 8.48
C VAL A 83 10.20 -6.37 9.85
N ALA A 84 10.55 -7.42 10.59
CA ALA A 84 11.23 -7.31 11.89
C ALA A 84 12.63 -6.70 11.76
N ALA A 85 13.30 -6.93 10.64
CA ALA A 85 14.57 -6.32 10.27
C ALA A 85 14.41 -4.92 9.63
N GLU A 86 13.31 -4.21 9.89
CA GLU A 86 12.98 -2.88 9.35
C GLU A 86 12.83 -2.80 7.83
N GLY A 87 12.66 -3.95 7.16
CA GLY A 87 12.42 -4.01 5.72
C GLY A 87 11.15 -3.27 5.31
N VAL A 88 11.21 -2.58 4.17
CA VAL A 88 10.07 -1.80 3.67
C VAL A 88 9.12 -2.72 2.91
N LEU A 89 7.88 -2.84 3.38
CA LEU A 89 6.82 -3.60 2.73
C LEU A 89 5.66 -2.65 2.43
N PHE A 90 5.14 -2.69 1.20
CA PHE A 90 4.03 -1.86 0.76
C PHE A 90 2.94 -2.72 0.11
N ALA A 91 1.76 -2.77 0.71
CA ALA A 91 0.64 -3.56 0.21
C ALA A 91 -0.64 -2.74 0.06
N VAL A 92 -1.43 -3.04 -0.97
CA VAL A 92 -2.69 -2.33 -1.25
C VAL A 92 -3.86 -3.28 -1.51
N GLY A 93 -5.05 -2.86 -1.09
CA GLY A 93 -6.31 -3.55 -1.37
C GLY A 93 -6.37 -4.96 -0.77
N GLY A 94 -6.81 -5.93 -1.56
CA GLY A 94 -7.03 -7.30 -1.08
C GLY A 94 -5.80 -7.98 -0.49
N SER A 95 -4.59 -7.68 -0.99
CA SER A 95 -3.37 -8.24 -0.41
C SER A 95 -3.04 -7.61 0.93
N ALA A 96 -3.28 -6.31 1.08
CA ALA A 96 -3.16 -5.60 2.35
C ALA A 96 -4.09 -6.24 3.38
N GLU A 97 -5.34 -6.55 3.02
CA GLU A 97 -6.24 -7.26 3.94
C GLU A 97 -5.68 -8.63 4.38
N LEU A 98 -5.06 -9.37 3.45
CA LEU A 98 -4.53 -10.70 3.71
C LEU A 98 -3.31 -10.69 4.63
N LEU A 99 -2.56 -9.59 4.73
CA LEU A 99 -1.43 -9.47 5.67
C LEU A 99 -1.86 -9.51 7.14
N GLY A 100 -3.14 -9.22 7.43
CA GLY A 100 -3.71 -9.31 8.77
C GLY A 100 -3.81 -10.75 9.28
N SER A 101 -4.38 -10.92 10.48
CA SER A 101 -4.65 -12.24 11.09
C SER A 101 -5.73 -13.05 10.37
N GLY A 102 -6.62 -12.38 9.62
CA GLY A 102 -7.70 -13.04 8.90
C GLY A 102 -8.73 -12.07 8.34
N ILE A 103 -9.57 -12.61 7.47
CA ILE A 103 -10.66 -11.92 6.81
C ILE A 103 -11.98 -12.63 7.14
N ASP A 104 -12.86 -11.97 7.89
CA ASP A 104 -14.23 -12.42 8.12
C ASP A 104 -15.08 -12.14 6.87
N LEU A 105 -15.77 -13.15 6.36
CA LEU A 105 -16.58 -13.06 5.14
C LEU A 105 -18.05 -12.76 5.47
N THR A 106 -18.77 -12.23 4.48
CA THR A 106 -20.18 -11.83 4.66
C THR A 106 -21.15 -13.00 4.78
N ASP A 107 -20.71 -14.22 4.47
CA ASP A 107 -21.45 -15.48 4.62
C ASP A 107 -21.19 -16.18 5.96
N GLY A 108 -20.41 -15.56 6.85
CA GLY A 108 -20.02 -16.11 8.16
C GLY A 108 -18.78 -17.01 8.11
N GLY A 109 -18.20 -17.25 6.93
CA GLY A 109 -16.92 -17.92 6.79
C GLY A 109 -15.73 -17.02 7.16
N THR A 110 -14.55 -17.62 7.27
CA THR A 110 -13.29 -16.89 7.49
C THR A 110 -12.25 -17.36 6.48
N LEU A 111 -11.42 -16.42 6.01
CA LEU A 111 -10.16 -16.73 5.32
C LEU A 111 -9.00 -16.44 6.27
N ASP A 112 -8.15 -17.44 6.50
CA ASP A 112 -6.96 -17.25 7.32
C ASP A 112 -6.02 -16.26 6.65
N GLY A 113 -5.62 -15.25 7.43
CA GLY A 113 -4.64 -14.27 7.00
C GLY A 113 -3.23 -14.75 7.27
N LEU A 114 -2.25 -13.93 6.87
CA LEU A 114 -0.84 -14.25 7.00
C LEU A 114 -0.29 -13.91 8.39
N GLY A 115 -1.01 -13.08 9.16
CA GLY A 115 -0.60 -12.64 10.48
C GLY A 115 0.76 -11.96 10.48
N ILE A 116 1.08 -11.21 9.42
CA ILE A 116 2.30 -10.40 9.30
C ILE A 116 2.07 -9.04 9.98
N LEU A 117 0.86 -8.48 9.82
CA LEU A 117 0.46 -7.21 10.42
C LEU A 117 -0.64 -7.40 11.47
N PRO A 118 -0.59 -6.65 12.58
CA PRO A 118 -1.45 -6.90 13.73
C PRO A 118 -2.82 -6.20 13.59
N TYR A 119 -3.63 -6.67 12.64
CA TYR A 119 -5.04 -6.32 12.47
C TYR A 119 -5.86 -7.50 11.97
N ARG A 120 -7.18 -7.35 11.96
CA ARG A 120 -8.13 -8.26 11.33
C ARG A 120 -9.05 -7.48 10.40
N VAL A 121 -9.54 -8.11 9.34
CA VAL A 121 -10.44 -7.48 8.38
C VAL A 121 -11.79 -8.17 8.41
N ALA A 122 -12.88 -7.41 8.36
CA ALA A 122 -14.22 -7.91 8.09
C ALA A 122 -14.70 -7.39 6.74
N ARG A 123 -15.11 -8.28 5.85
CA ARG A 123 -15.82 -7.90 4.61
C ARG A 123 -17.25 -7.52 4.95
N THR A 124 -17.71 -6.41 4.38
CA THR A 124 -19.02 -5.83 4.68
C THR A 124 -19.87 -5.79 3.41
N ARG A 125 -21.16 -5.45 3.57
CA ARG A 125 -22.05 -5.14 2.43
C ARG A 125 -22.02 -3.67 2.03
N ASP A 126 -21.50 -2.79 2.90
CA ASP A 126 -21.35 -1.37 2.61
C ASP A 126 -20.07 -1.13 1.83
N ARG A 127 -20.22 -0.90 0.52
CA ARG A 127 -19.09 -0.60 -0.36
C ARG A 127 -18.76 0.89 -0.30
N ARG A 128 -17.49 1.18 -0.06
CA ARG A 128 -16.86 2.49 -0.05
C ARG A 128 -16.29 2.76 -1.42
N VAL A 129 -16.88 3.72 -2.14
CA VAL A 129 -16.51 4.10 -3.51
C VAL A 129 -16.41 5.61 -3.59
N GLY A 130 -15.23 6.14 -3.87
CA GLY A 130 -15.02 7.57 -4.04
C GLY A 130 -13.58 8.01 -3.89
N TYR A 131 -13.34 9.31 -4.10
CA TYR A 131 -12.05 9.89 -3.79
C TYR A 131 -11.82 9.94 -2.28
N ILE A 132 -10.57 9.71 -1.87
CA ILE A 132 -10.14 9.73 -0.47
C ILE A 132 -8.92 10.62 -0.30
N THR A 133 -8.90 11.40 0.77
CA THR A 133 -7.73 12.15 1.24
C THR A 133 -7.39 11.71 2.65
N VAL A 134 -6.13 11.35 2.85
CA VAL A 134 -5.58 10.82 4.10
C VAL A 134 -4.39 11.67 4.51
N GLN A 135 -4.42 12.22 5.71
CA GLN A 135 -3.28 12.92 6.29
C GLN A 135 -2.39 11.92 7.03
N THR A 136 -1.15 11.76 6.59
CA THR A 136 -0.11 10.97 7.27
C THR A 136 0.95 11.90 7.87
N PRO A 137 1.87 11.41 8.73
CA PRO A 137 3.05 12.16 9.13
C PRO A 137 3.89 12.60 7.92
N GLY A 138 3.88 13.90 7.63
CA GLY A 138 4.70 14.54 6.59
C GLY A 138 4.13 14.52 5.17
N VAL A 139 3.17 13.64 4.85
CA VAL A 139 2.60 13.54 3.49
C VAL A 139 1.07 13.50 3.53
N ARG A 140 0.43 14.31 2.68
CA ARG A 140 -0.99 14.15 2.38
C ARG A 140 -1.16 13.15 1.25
N VAL A 141 -1.89 12.07 1.48
CA VAL A 141 -2.19 11.05 0.48
C VAL A 141 -3.56 11.32 -0.14
N VAL A 142 -3.65 11.28 -1.46
CA VAL A 142 -4.89 11.40 -2.24
C VAL A 142 -5.02 10.17 -3.13
N GLY A 143 -6.23 9.64 -3.27
CA GLY A 143 -6.46 8.51 -4.17
C GLY A 143 -7.93 8.19 -4.31
N PHE A 144 -8.22 6.92 -4.58
CA PHE A 144 -9.58 6.39 -4.68
C PHE A 144 -9.74 5.20 -3.75
N GLU A 145 -10.85 5.16 -3.02
CA GLU A 145 -11.27 3.99 -2.26
C GLU A 145 -12.33 3.23 -3.04
N ASP A 146 -12.12 1.93 -3.22
CA ASP A 146 -13.10 1.01 -3.76
C ASP A 146 -12.99 -0.34 -3.04
N HIS A 147 -13.65 -0.44 -1.89
CA HIS A 147 -13.62 -1.64 -1.06
C HIS A 147 -14.87 -1.79 -0.21
N ALA A 148 -15.12 -3.00 0.27
CA ALA A 148 -16.19 -3.31 1.22
C ALA A 148 -15.58 -4.05 2.41
N SER A 149 -14.73 -3.34 3.14
CA SER A 149 -14.01 -3.89 4.30
C SER A 149 -13.91 -2.89 5.44
N GLU A 150 -14.01 -3.42 6.66
CA GLU A 150 -13.73 -2.72 7.91
C GLU A 150 -12.58 -3.42 8.62
N TRP A 151 -11.58 -2.66 9.03
CA TRP A 151 -10.38 -3.19 9.65
C TRP A 151 -10.45 -2.94 11.16
N THR A 152 -10.05 -3.94 11.94
CA THR A 152 -9.90 -3.84 13.40
C THR A 152 -8.43 -3.96 13.72
N LEU A 153 -7.84 -2.86 14.18
CA LEU A 153 -6.43 -2.81 14.58
C LEU A 153 -6.27 -3.42 15.97
N SER A 154 -5.19 -4.16 16.22
CA SER A 154 -4.91 -4.66 17.58
C SER A 154 -4.49 -3.54 18.53
N ASP A 155 -3.90 -2.48 17.99
CA ASP A 155 -3.41 -1.31 18.71
C ASP A 155 -3.69 -0.05 17.87
N PRO A 156 -4.30 1.01 18.44
CA PRO A 156 -4.56 2.26 17.72
C PRO A 156 -3.30 2.95 17.16
N SER A 157 -2.11 2.71 17.72
CA SER A 157 -0.84 3.29 17.24
C SER A 157 -0.41 2.80 15.85
N LEU A 158 -1.05 1.74 15.35
CA LEU A 158 -0.87 1.24 13.99
C LEU A 158 -1.51 2.15 12.93
N ALA A 159 -2.43 3.02 13.33
CA ALA A 159 -3.05 3.99 12.45
C ALA A 159 -2.01 5.00 11.97
N TYR A 160 -1.66 4.94 10.67
CA TYR A 160 -0.67 5.85 10.09
C TYR A 160 -1.31 7.09 9.46
N GLY A 161 -2.52 6.96 8.95
CA GLY A 161 -3.24 8.04 8.30
C GLY A 161 -4.61 8.32 8.91
N THR A 162 -4.95 9.60 8.99
CA THR A 162 -6.27 10.09 9.36
C THR A 162 -7.01 10.55 8.12
N VAL A 163 -8.23 10.07 7.91
CA VAL A 163 -9.06 10.46 6.76
C VAL A 163 -9.58 11.87 6.96
N THR A 164 -9.34 12.75 5.99
CA THR A 164 -9.89 14.12 5.96
C THR A 164 -11.02 14.28 4.94
N ALA A 165 -11.11 13.36 3.98
CA ALA A 165 -12.25 13.18 3.09
C ALA A 165 -12.33 11.72 2.61
N GLY A 166 -13.54 11.17 2.48
CA GLY A 166 -13.76 9.74 2.21
C GLY A 166 -14.20 8.97 3.46
N ARG A 167 -14.16 7.65 3.41
CA ARG A 167 -14.65 6.74 4.47
C ARG A 167 -13.55 5.89 5.13
N GLY A 168 -12.47 5.56 4.40
CA GLY A 168 -11.29 4.86 4.90
C GLY A 168 -11.57 3.44 5.37
N SER A 169 -10.64 2.86 6.12
CA SER A 169 -10.63 1.43 6.43
C SER A 169 -11.02 1.08 7.86
N PHE A 170 -10.74 1.95 8.83
CA PHE A 170 -10.95 1.66 10.26
C PHE A 170 -11.40 2.89 11.05
N ALA A 171 -11.93 2.68 12.26
CA ALA A 171 -12.16 3.75 13.21
C ALA A 171 -10.83 4.28 13.78
N SER A 172 -10.69 5.60 13.90
CA SER A 172 -9.51 6.24 14.48
C SER A 172 -9.92 7.49 15.27
N GLY A 173 -9.83 7.42 16.60
CA GLY A 173 -10.40 8.44 17.48
C GLY A 173 -11.90 8.62 17.25
N GLU A 174 -12.35 9.86 17.08
CA GLU A 174 -13.73 10.19 16.71
C GLU A 174 -14.01 10.10 15.20
N GLY A 175 -12.97 9.81 14.40
CA GLY A 175 -13.03 9.83 12.95
C GLY A 175 -12.71 8.48 12.31
N ARG A 176 -12.21 8.56 11.09
CA ARG A 176 -11.82 7.41 10.28
C ARG A 176 -10.32 7.45 10.01
N GLY A 177 -9.71 6.28 9.96
CA GLY A 177 -8.31 6.10 9.59
C GLY A 177 -8.17 5.28 8.32
N GLU A 178 -7.04 5.46 7.67
CA GLU A 178 -6.63 4.77 6.46
C GLU A 178 -5.11 4.68 6.45
N ILE A 179 -4.56 3.65 5.80
CA ILE A 179 -3.15 3.25 5.90
C ILE A 179 -2.78 2.85 7.33
N VAL A 180 -2.42 1.59 7.49
CA VAL A 180 -1.75 1.03 8.65
C VAL A 180 -0.25 1.09 8.44
N ARG A 181 0.50 1.38 9.50
CA ARG A 181 1.95 1.21 9.55
C ARG A 181 2.37 0.39 10.76
N HIS A 182 3.17 -0.65 10.54
CA HIS A 182 3.91 -1.35 11.58
C HIS A 182 5.38 -1.42 11.16
N ARG A 183 6.28 -0.77 11.92
CA ARG A 183 7.67 -0.54 11.49
C ARG A 183 7.69 0.11 10.09
N ASN A 184 8.35 -0.49 9.11
CA ASN A 184 8.37 -0.04 7.73
C ASN A 184 7.43 -0.85 6.81
N ALA A 185 6.46 -1.56 7.37
CA ALA A 185 5.38 -2.18 6.61
C ALA A 185 4.14 -1.27 6.58
N PHE A 186 3.64 -1.00 5.38
CA PHE A 186 2.53 -0.11 5.09
C PHE A 186 1.45 -0.88 4.33
N ALA A 187 0.20 -0.76 4.78
CA ALA A 187 -0.93 -1.49 4.23
C ALA A 187 -2.18 -0.61 4.20
N GLY A 188 -2.92 -0.55 3.09
CA GLY A 188 -4.15 0.26 3.02
C GLY A 188 -5.02 -0.05 1.81
N ASN A 189 -6.18 0.61 1.74
CA ASN A 189 -7.15 0.44 0.64
C ASN A 189 -7.12 1.54 -0.41
N VAL A 190 -6.26 2.56 -0.25
CA VAL A 190 -6.09 3.63 -1.24
C VAL A 190 -5.51 3.05 -2.53
N GLN A 191 -6.27 3.17 -3.61
CA GLN A 191 -5.94 2.68 -4.95
C GLN A 191 -5.81 3.86 -5.93
N GLY A 192 -5.32 3.62 -7.15
CA GLY A 192 -5.18 4.70 -8.13
C GLY A 192 -4.22 4.51 -9.31
N PRO A 193 -3.24 3.58 -9.30
CA PRO A 193 -2.34 3.22 -8.19
C PRO A 193 -1.95 4.41 -7.31
N VAL A 194 -1.68 4.18 -6.02
CA VAL A 194 -1.50 5.25 -5.03
C VAL A 194 -0.19 6.02 -5.18
N LEU A 195 0.96 5.38 -5.39
CA LEU A 195 2.25 6.08 -5.34
C LEU A 195 2.48 7.08 -6.49
N PRO A 196 2.05 6.84 -7.74
CA PRO A 196 2.18 7.84 -8.80
C PRO A 196 1.47 9.16 -8.50
N LEU A 197 0.33 9.11 -7.81
CA LEU A 197 -0.42 10.30 -7.38
C LEU A 197 0.14 10.92 -6.09
N ASN A 198 1.06 10.21 -5.42
CA ASN A 198 1.62 10.58 -4.13
C ASN A 198 3.16 10.41 -4.12
N PRO A 199 3.93 11.20 -4.90
CA PRO A 199 5.39 11.09 -4.95
C PRO A 199 6.06 11.17 -3.58
N GLY A 200 5.54 12.02 -2.68
CA GLY A 200 6.04 12.12 -1.30
C GLY A 200 5.89 10.82 -0.50
N LEU A 201 4.88 9.99 -0.79
CA LEU A 201 4.76 8.68 -0.14
C LEU A 201 5.79 7.68 -0.70
N ALA A 202 6.07 7.73 -2.01
CA ALA A 202 7.16 6.94 -2.58
C ALA A 202 8.52 7.33 -1.95
N ASP A 203 8.74 8.62 -1.73
CA ASP A 203 9.93 9.12 -1.04
C ASP A 203 10.06 8.62 0.40
N VAL A 204 8.95 8.52 1.14
CA VAL A 204 8.95 7.93 2.49
C VAL A 204 9.42 6.48 2.45
N LEU A 205 8.95 5.69 1.48
CA LEU A 205 9.34 4.28 1.32
C LEU A 205 10.82 4.14 0.95
N VAL A 206 11.30 4.92 -0.01
CA VAL A 206 12.71 4.90 -0.45
C VAL A 206 13.64 5.37 0.67
N THR A 207 13.25 6.41 1.42
CA THR A 207 14.04 6.94 2.54
C THR A 207 14.17 5.89 3.65
N ALA A 208 13.06 5.24 4.04
CA ALA A 208 13.11 4.18 5.05
C ALA A 208 14.01 3.00 4.62
N ALA A 209 13.95 2.60 3.35
CA ALA A 209 14.81 1.53 2.82
C ALA A 209 16.29 1.91 2.82
N ALA A 210 16.60 3.16 2.46
CA ALA A 210 17.96 3.70 2.47
C ALA A 210 18.52 3.83 3.90
N GLU A 211 17.72 4.31 4.85
CA GLU A 211 18.07 4.42 6.27
C GLU A 211 18.44 3.05 6.85
N ARG A 212 17.63 2.02 6.58
CA ARG A 212 17.92 0.63 6.98
C ARG A 212 19.29 0.16 6.48
N ARG A 213 19.69 0.59 5.28
CA ARG A 213 20.98 0.24 4.67
C ARG A 213 22.13 1.20 5.00
N GLY A 214 21.88 2.27 5.74
CA GLY A 214 22.87 3.32 6.00
C GLY A 214 23.33 4.04 4.72
N LEU A 215 22.45 4.15 3.72
CA LEU A 215 22.75 4.83 2.46
C LEU A 215 22.45 6.33 2.57
N ALA A 216 23.39 7.15 2.14
CA ALA A 216 23.15 8.57 1.94
C ALA A 216 22.35 8.80 0.65
N LEU A 217 21.23 9.51 0.76
CA LEU A 217 20.42 9.92 -0.38
C LEU A 217 20.79 11.33 -0.83
N THR A 218 20.73 11.58 -2.14
CA THR A 218 20.78 12.95 -2.64
C THR A 218 19.41 13.62 -2.48
N GLU A 219 19.40 14.96 -2.49
CA GLU A 219 18.16 15.72 -2.61
C GLU A 219 17.37 15.26 -3.85
N PRO A 220 16.05 15.07 -3.72
CA PRO A 220 15.22 14.60 -4.81
C PRO A 220 15.20 15.65 -5.93
N GLN A 221 15.41 15.20 -7.16
CA GLN A 221 15.23 16.04 -8.33
C GLN A 221 13.75 16.01 -8.75
N SER A 222 13.08 17.18 -8.68
CA SER A 222 11.75 17.34 -9.24
C SER A 222 11.77 17.05 -10.75
N GLY A 223 10.70 16.44 -11.26
CA GLY A 223 10.57 16.12 -12.67
C GLY A 223 9.12 16.20 -13.16
N PRO A 224 8.88 16.03 -14.47
CA PRO A 224 7.55 16.22 -15.07
C PRO A 224 6.42 15.37 -14.44
N LEU A 225 6.77 14.18 -13.91
CA LEU A 225 5.79 13.33 -13.22
C LEU A 225 5.30 13.94 -11.90
N ASP A 226 6.10 14.73 -11.21
CA ASP A 226 5.67 15.43 -9.99
C ASP A 226 4.66 16.53 -10.32
N GLU A 227 4.87 17.24 -11.44
CA GLU A 227 3.92 18.23 -11.95
C GLU A 227 2.60 17.57 -12.36
N TYR A 228 2.63 16.44 -13.07
CA TYR A 228 1.41 15.70 -13.38
C TYR A 228 0.69 15.19 -12.13
N ALA A 229 1.43 14.70 -11.14
CA ALA A 229 0.84 14.33 -9.86
C ALA A 229 0.21 15.53 -9.16
N HIS A 230 0.88 16.68 -9.16
CA HIS A 230 0.35 17.92 -8.58
C HIS A 230 -0.96 18.36 -9.24
N GLU A 231 -1.00 18.44 -10.57
CA GLU A 231 -2.18 18.84 -11.32
C GLU A 231 -3.34 17.83 -11.17
N ALA A 232 -3.05 16.53 -11.19
CA ALA A 232 -4.06 15.50 -10.95
C ALA A 232 -4.65 15.60 -9.54
N ARG A 233 -3.83 15.83 -8.52
CA ARG A 233 -4.30 16.06 -7.14
C ARG A 233 -5.14 17.33 -7.03
N ALA A 234 -4.74 18.42 -7.68
CA ALA A 234 -5.51 19.67 -7.70
C ALA A 234 -6.87 19.48 -8.39
N ALA A 235 -6.96 18.63 -9.40
CA ALA A 235 -8.25 18.24 -9.99
C ALA A 235 -9.11 17.44 -9.01
N ILE A 236 -8.54 16.44 -8.32
CA ILE A 236 -9.27 15.62 -7.34
C ILE A 236 -9.76 16.48 -6.16
N ASP A 237 -8.96 17.40 -5.66
CA ASP A 237 -9.33 18.30 -4.57
C ASP A 237 -10.57 19.14 -4.91
N ARG A 238 -10.67 19.60 -6.17
CA ARG A 238 -11.87 20.29 -6.65
C ARG A 238 -13.10 19.38 -6.56
N PHE A 239 -12.99 18.11 -6.92
CA PHE A 239 -14.11 17.17 -6.87
C PHE A 239 -14.49 16.71 -5.45
N ILE A 240 -13.52 16.58 -4.53
CA ILE A 240 -13.77 16.16 -3.15
C ILE A 240 -14.61 17.19 -2.39
N HIS A 241 -14.37 18.48 -2.64
CA HIS A 241 -15.06 19.57 -1.94
C HIS A 241 -16.32 20.07 -2.65
N ASP A 242 -16.47 19.78 -3.94
CA ASP A 242 -17.68 20.10 -4.67
C ASP A 242 -18.77 19.06 -4.41
N LYS A 243 -20.01 19.51 -4.16
CA LYS A 243 -21.11 18.65 -3.66
C LYS A 243 -21.54 17.54 -4.63
N GLY A 244 -21.02 17.52 -5.85
CA GLY A 244 -21.43 16.63 -6.93
C GLY A 244 -20.88 15.19 -6.88
N PHE A 245 -19.81 14.91 -6.13
CA PHE A 245 -19.07 13.64 -6.26
C PHE A 245 -19.05 12.79 -4.98
N LYS A 246 -20.15 12.75 -4.21
CA LYS A 246 -20.16 12.06 -2.91
C LYS A 246 -20.33 10.55 -2.96
N THR A 247 -20.75 9.98 -4.08
CA THR A 247 -20.89 8.52 -4.25
C THR A 247 -21.14 8.21 -5.71
N ILE A 248 -20.33 7.35 -6.31
CA ILE A 248 -20.82 6.55 -7.45
C ILE A 248 -21.72 5.50 -6.82
N GLN A 249 -23.04 5.70 -6.88
CA GLN A 249 -23.98 4.62 -6.59
C GLN A 249 -23.81 3.60 -7.73
N LEU A 250 -23.22 2.45 -7.39
CA LEU A 250 -23.20 1.26 -8.24
C LEU A 250 -24.40 0.38 -7.89
#